data_AF-A0A6P2ETV9-F1
#
_entry.id   AF-A0A6P2ETV9-F1
#
_cell.length_a   1.000
_cell.length_b   1.000
_cell.length_c   1.000
_cell.angle_alpha   90.00
_cell.angle_beta   90.00
_cell.angle_gamma   90.00
#
_symmetry.space_group_name_H-M   'P 1'
#
loop_
_entity.id
_entity.type
_entity.pdbx_description
1 polymer ?
#
loop_
_entity_poly.entity_id
_entity_poly.type
_entity_poly.pdbx_seq_one_letter_code
_entity_poly.pdbx_strand_id
1 'polypeptide(L)'
;MTDTQSEPAKQPSRWRRPDIEEVGPNRAAGGFYRTGTSVKGTPRSGVPLSTANAAVVAAVRLAYEVAETQVARSTRMATRLRTAADEQVGEGSGAHALDAAERLVMKSFVSGLEWWESSVAEGRCPVKRLAAAEYQMLGTLLGLGPAAKRKEADERGAAAAERASTENVARPGRTAKQKLQVVHTAGARERRRVAIDDWELTCASSLQGKVYFYCADHGVTDPIEAEVVSEAYGKNARLTIQTPPQAAAGQWQCVICDDDGLQVGHIEITL
;
A
#
# COMPACT_ATOMS: atom_id res chain seq x y z
N MET A 1 -15.73 -74.65 -41.89
CA MET A 1 -16.02 -74.53 -40.45
C MET A 1 -14.88 -73.74 -39.82
N THR A 2 -15.05 -72.42 -39.76
CA THR A 2 -14.18 -71.49 -39.04
C THR A 2 -15.12 -70.40 -38.54
N ASP A 3 -15.49 -70.50 -37.26
CA ASP A 3 -16.35 -69.54 -36.58
C ASP A 3 -15.57 -68.26 -36.32
N THR A 4 -15.92 -67.20 -37.04
CA THR A 4 -15.43 -65.86 -36.78
C THR A 4 -16.23 -65.28 -35.61
N GLN A 5 -15.67 -65.35 -34.40
CA GLN A 5 -16.19 -64.67 -33.22
C GLN A 5 -16.14 -63.15 -33.45
N SER A 6 -17.30 -62.55 -33.64
CA SER A 6 -17.48 -61.10 -33.71
C SER A 6 -17.37 -60.49 -32.32
N GLU A 7 -16.32 -59.71 -32.08
CA GLU A 7 -16.13 -58.86 -30.91
C GLU A 7 -17.26 -57.82 -30.81
N PRO A 8 -17.93 -57.65 -29.65
CA PRO A 8 -18.93 -56.61 -29.48
C PRO A 8 -18.25 -55.23 -29.41
N ALA A 9 -18.69 -54.33 -30.28
CA ALA A 9 -18.20 -52.95 -30.37
C ALA A 9 -18.34 -52.21 -29.03
N LYS A 10 -17.21 -51.81 -28.43
CA LYS A 10 -17.16 -50.88 -27.30
C LYS A 10 -17.83 -49.56 -27.69
N GLN A 11 -19.00 -49.27 -27.11
CA GLN A 11 -19.62 -47.96 -27.23
C GLN A 11 -18.70 -46.88 -26.63
N PRO A 12 -18.58 -45.69 -27.27
CA PRO A 12 -17.75 -44.61 -26.75
C PRO A 12 -18.35 -44.11 -25.44
N SER A 13 -17.59 -44.22 -24.35
CA SER A 13 -17.94 -43.71 -23.03
C SER A 13 -18.30 -42.22 -23.15
N ARG A 14 -19.53 -41.87 -22.76
CA ARG A 14 -19.99 -40.48 -22.65
C ARG A 14 -18.94 -39.63 -21.95
N TRP A 15 -18.58 -38.50 -22.54
CA TRP A 15 -17.77 -37.46 -21.92
C TRP A 15 -18.30 -37.16 -20.52
N ARG A 16 -17.57 -37.62 -19.49
CA ARG A 16 -17.89 -37.37 -18.09
C ARG A 16 -16.90 -36.33 -17.58
N ARG A 17 -17.41 -35.20 -17.09
CA ARG A 17 -16.58 -34.15 -16.47
C ARG A 17 -15.88 -34.78 -15.25
N PRO A 18 -14.56 -34.57 -15.04
CA PRO A 18 -13.88 -35.06 -13.85
C PRO A 18 -14.54 -34.45 -12.62
N ASP A 19 -14.88 -35.29 -11.64
CA ASP A 19 -15.34 -34.81 -10.33
C ASP A 19 -14.14 -34.13 -9.64
N ILE A 20 -14.17 -32.81 -9.60
CA ILE A 20 -13.22 -32.01 -8.82
C ILE A 20 -13.78 -32.00 -7.39
N GLU A 21 -12.99 -32.47 -6.42
CA GLU A 21 -13.37 -32.38 -5.01
C GLU A 21 -13.62 -30.91 -4.64
N GLU A 22 -14.83 -30.63 -4.15
CA GLU A 22 -15.21 -29.32 -3.63
C GLU A 22 -14.53 -29.09 -2.28
N VAL A 23 -13.32 -28.51 -2.31
CA VAL A 23 -12.65 -28.03 -1.10
C VAL A 23 -13.38 -26.77 -0.63
N GLY A 24 -14.24 -26.92 0.37
CA GLY A 24 -14.96 -25.81 1.00
C GLY A 24 -14.02 -24.76 1.61
N PRO A 25 -14.52 -23.54 1.87
CA PRO A 25 -13.72 -22.46 2.44
C PRO A 25 -13.24 -22.83 3.86
N ASN A 26 -11.93 -22.82 4.07
CA ASN A 26 -11.34 -23.01 5.39
C ASN A 26 -11.66 -21.79 6.27
N ARG A 27 -12.52 -21.98 7.28
CA ARG A 27 -13.00 -20.93 8.20
C ARG A 27 -12.19 -20.85 9.51
N ALA A 28 -10.96 -21.35 9.53
CA ALA A 28 -10.10 -21.20 10.71
C ALA A 28 -9.84 -19.71 10.99
N ALA A 29 -10.25 -19.24 12.17
CA ALA A 29 -10.05 -17.88 12.64
C ALA A 29 -8.53 -17.57 12.71
N GLY A 30 -8.03 -16.80 11.73
CA GLY A 30 -6.62 -16.44 11.60
C GLY A 30 -6.05 -16.57 10.18
N GLY A 31 -6.78 -17.17 9.24
CA GLY A 31 -6.31 -17.38 7.87
C GLY A 31 -6.55 -16.21 6.91
N PHE A 32 -5.97 -15.03 7.16
CA PHE A 32 -5.84 -14.03 6.09
C PHE A 32 -4.67 -14.43 5.16
N TYR A 33 -4.91 -15.34 4.20
CA TYR A 33 -4.03 -15.51 3.05
C TYR A 33 -4.84 -15.59 1.76
N ARG A 34 -4.78 -14.51 0.96
CA ARG A 34 -4.88 -14.62 -0.50
C ARG A 34 -3.50 -15.03 -1.02
N THR A 35 -3.32 -16.29 -1.40
CA THR A 35 -2.29 -16.66 -2.36
C THR A 35 -2.97 -16.75 -3.72
N GLY A 36 -2.65 -15.79 -4.60
CA GLY A 36 -3.08 -15.86 -6.00
C GLY A 36 -2.46 -17.09 -6.65
N THR A 37 -3.28 -17.88 -7.33
CA THR A 37 -2.83 -18.97 -8.19
C THR A 37 -1.89 -18.43 -9.25
N SER A 38 -0.63 -18.87 -9.22
CA SER A 38 0.33 -18.59 -10.29
C SER A 38 -0.06 -19.38 -11.55
N VAL A 39 -0.05 -18.71 -12.70
CA VAL A 39 -0.36 -19.21 -14.06
C VAL A 39 0.57 -20.36 -14.52
N LYS A 40 1.54 -20.80 -13.70
CA LYS A 40 2.53 -21.84 -14.05
C LYS A 40 2.62 -23.03 -13.08
N GLY A 41 1.60 -23.30 -12.26
CA GLY A 41 1.47 -24.60 -11.57
C GLY A 41 2.48 -24.91 -10.45
N THR A 42 3.44 -24.04 -10.15
CA THR A 42 4.21 -24.13 -8.91
C THR A 42 3.45 -23.41 -7.79
N PRO A 43 2.96 -24.11 -6.76
CA PRO A 43 2.36 -23.47 -5.61
C PRO A 43 3.44 -22.65 -4.90
N ARG A 44 3.28 -21.32 -4.91
CA ARG A 44 4.08 -20.43 -4.06
C ARG A 44 3.58 -20.66 -2.63
N SER A 45 4.17 -21.66 -1.97
CA SER A 45 3.81 -22.11 -0.62
C SER A 45 3.78 -20.91 0.34
N GLY A 46 2.58 -20.48 0.72
CA GLY A 46 2.40 -19.62 1.88
C GLY A 46 2.84 -20.40 3.11
N VAL A 47 3.98 -20.05 3.69
CA VAL A 47 4.39 -20.59 4.98
C VAL A 47 3.39 -20.08 6.01
N PRO A 48 2.69 -20.95 6.76
CA PRO A 48 1.78 -20.48 7.80
C PRO A 48 2.59 -19.69 8.83
N LEU A 49 2.28 -18.41 8.99
CA LEU A 49 2.94 -17.54 9.97
C LEU A 49 2.32 -17.76 11.36
N SER A 50 2.32 -19.01 11.84
CA SER A 50 1.80 -19.32 13.17
C SER A 50 2.70 -18.78 14.29
N THR A 51 3.93 -18.37 13.97
CA THR A 51 4.89 -17.78 14.91
C THR A 51 5.46 -16.48 14.35
N ALA A 52 5.73 -15.50 15.22
CA ALA A 52 6.37 -14.24 14.84
C ALA A 52 7.74 -14.47 14.14
N ASN A 53 8.48 -15.50 14.56
CA ASN A 53 9.74 -15.88 13.94
C ASN A 53 9.55 -16.37 12.49
N ALA A 54 8.48 -17.11 12.20
CA ALA A 54 8.17 -17.52 10.83
C ALA A 54 7.85 -16.30 9.94
N ALA A 55 7.19 -15.28 10.47
CA ALA A 55 6.88 -14.04 9.74
C ALA A 55 8.14 -13.28 9.37
N VAL A 56 9.10 -13.17 10.30
CA VAL A 56 10.39 -12.52 10.04
C VAL A 56 11.18 -13.31 8.98
N VAL A 57 11.26 -14.64 9.08
CA VAL A 57 11.98 -15.46 8.10
C VAL A 57 11.32 -15.38 6.71
N ALA A 58 10.00 -15.37 6.64
CA ALA A 58 9.27 -15.20 5.38
C ALA A 58 9.51 -13.81 4.77
N ALA A 59 9.49 -12.75 5.58
CA ALA A 59 9.80 -11.40 5.13
C ALA A 59 11.23 -11.27 4.59
N VAL A 60 12.22 -11.85 5.28
CA VAL A 60 13.61 -11.87 4.83
C VAL A 60 13.76 -12.64 3.51
N ARG A 61 13.13 -13.81 3.38
CA ARG A 61 13.15 -14.58 2.12
C ARG A 61 12.50 -13.82 0.96
N LEU A 62 11.37 -13.15 1.22
CA LEU A 62 10.72 -12.32 0.22
C LEU A 62 11.60 -11.14 -0.18
N ALA A 63 12.29 -10.51 0.78
CA ALA A 63 13.24 -9.43 0.50
C ALA A 63 14.39 -9.91 -0.40
N TYR A 64 14.95 -11.10 -0.15
CA TYR A 64 15.97 -11.69 -1.04
C TYR A 64 15.41 -12.01 -2.43
N GLU A 65 14.20 -12.54 -2.54
CA GLU A 65 13.57 -12.83 -3.83
C GLU A 65 13.32 -11.54 -4.63
N VAL A 66 12.86 -10.47 -3.96
CA VAL A 66 12.70 -9.15 -4.57
C VAL A 66 14.06 -8.60 -5.03
N ALA A 67 15.10 -8.71 -4.21
CA ALA A 67 16.44 -8.29 -4.59
C ALA A 67 16.95 -9.08 -5.82
N GLU A 68 16.78 -10.40 -5.84
CA GLU A 68 17.19 -11.25 -6.95
C GLU A 68 16.42 -10.91 -8.25
N THR A 69 15.11 -10.67 -8.17
CA THR A 69 14.33 -10.23 -9.34
C THR A 69 14.75 -8.86 -9.85
N GLN A 70 15.12 -7.93 -8.96
CA GLN A 70 15.68 -6.63 -9.36
C GLN A 70 17.05 -6.77 -10.03
N VAL A 71 17.94 -7.61 -9.50
CA VAL A 71 19.25 -7.93 -10.12
C VAL A 71 19.06 -8.61 -11.48
N ALA A 72 18.12 -9.55 -11.61
CA ALA A 72 17.81 -10.19 -12.88
C ALA A 72 17.24 -9.19 -13.92
N ARG A 73 16.54 -8.15 -13.47
CA ARG A 73 16.03 -7.09 -14.34
C ARG A 73 17.14 -6.13 -14.77
N SER A 74 17.99 -5.71 -13.84
CA SER A 74 19.10 -4.78 -14.12
C SER A 74 20.16 -5.44 -15.01
N THR A 75 20.47 -6.71 -14.80
CA THR A 75 21.39 -7.47 -15.65
C THR A 75 20.89 -7.56 -17.10
N ARG A 76 19.59 -7.82 -17.32
CA ARG A 76 18.99 -7.81 -18.67
C ARG A 76 19.04 -6.43 -19.32
N MET A 77 18.79 -5.37 -18.55
CA MET A 77 18.93 -4.00 -19.06
C MET A 77 20.39 -3.68 -19.41
N ALA A 78 21.34 -4.06 -18.56
CA ALA A 78 22.77 -3.89 -18.82
C ALA A 78 23.22 -4.68 -20.07
N THR A 79 22.71 -5.89 -20.28
CA THR A 79 23.00 -6.64 -21.52
C THR A 79 22.45 -5.92 -22.73
N ARG A 80 21.19 -5.45 -22.68
CA ARG A 80 20.59 -4.69 -23.80
C ARG A 80 21.33 -3.39 -24.09
N LEU A 81 21.73 -2.65 -23.07
CA LEU A 81 22.52 -1.43 -23.23
C LEU A 81 23.90 -1.73 -23.84
N ARG A 82 24.53 -2.83 -23.41
CA ARG A 82 25.79 -3.29 -23.99
C ARG A 82 25.63 -3.67 -25.46
N THR A 83 24.61 -4.46 -25.81
CA THR A 83 24.33 -4.83 -27.21
C THR A 83 24.00 -3.62 -28.07
N ALA A 84 23.19 -2.67 -27.56
CA ALA A 84 22.88 -1.43 -28.26
C ALA A 84 24.10 -0.51 -28.41
N ALA A 85 25.01 -0.49 -27.43
CA ALA A 85 26.27 0.22 -27.52
C ALA A 85 27.21 -0.42 -28.54
N ASP A 86 27.32 -1.75 -28.55
CA ASP A 86 28.11 -2.51 -29.52
C ASP A 86 27.58 -2.29 -30.95
N GLU A 87 26.26 -2.20 -31.13
CA GLU A 87 25.62 -1.89 -32.43
C GLU A 87 25.87 -0.44 -32.89
N GLN A 88 25.93 0.54 -31.98
CA GLN A 88 26.13 1.96 -32.35
C GLN A 88 27.60 2.33 -32.58
N VAL A 89 28.55 1.69 -31.90
CA VAL A 89 29.95 2.14 -31.87
C VAL A 89 30.73 1.64 -33.09
N GLY A 90 30.26 0.59 -33.77
CA GLY A 90 30.95 0.01 -34.92
C GLY A 90 32.29 -0.66 -34.56
N GLU A 91 32.78 -1.50 -35.46
CA GLU A 91 33.96 -2.34 -35.27
C GLU A 91 35.24 -1.45 -35.21
N GLY A 92 35.63 -0.98 -34.01
CA GLY A 92 36.90 -0.26 -33.85
C GLY A 92 37.09 0.69 -32.67
N SER A 93 36.11 0.93 -31.79
CA SER A 93 36.28 1.95 -30.73
C SER A 93 35.99 1.46 -29.30
N GLY A 94 36.88 0.62 -28.77
CA GLY A 94 36.86 0.26 -27.34
C GLY A 94 37.08 1.44 -26.39
N ALA A 95 37.78 2.49 -26.85
CA ALA A 95 38.04 3.69 -26.06
C ALA A 95 36.79 4.58 -25.89
N HIS A 96 35.96 4.74 -26.93
CA HIS A 96 34.73 5.53 -26.80
C HIS A 96 33.63 4.81 -26.01
N ALA A 97 33.60 3.48 -26.05
CA ALA A 97 32.68 2.70 -25.20
C ALA A 97 33.00 2.89 -23.70
N LEU A 98 34.29 2.98 -23.35
CA LEU A 98 34.72 3.16 -21.96
C LEU A 98 34.42 4.57 -21.45
N ASP A 99 34.72 5.61 -22.25
CA ASP A 99 34.34 7.00 -21.96
C ASP A 99 32.81 7.18 -21.84
N ALA A 100 32.03 6.52 -22.69
CA ALA A 100 30.58 6.56 -22.63
C ALA A 100 30.03 5.88 -21.36
N ALA A 101 30.63 4.75 -20.97
CA ALA A 101 30.30 4.06 -19.73
C ALA A 101 30.65 4.92 -18.50
N GLU A 102 31.82 5.55 -18.47
CA GLU A 102 32.21 6.47 -17.38
C GLU A 102 31.24 7.66 -17.28
N ARG A 103 30.86 8.26 -18.42
CA ARG A 103 29.86 9.34 -18.43
C ARG A 103 28.49 8.89 -17.94
N LEU A 104 28.05 7.68 -18.31
CA LEU A 104 26.79 7.12 -17.84
C LEU A 104 26.81 6.84 -16.33
N VAL A 105 27.91 6.26 -15.83
CA VAL A 105 28.12 6.02 -14.40
C VAL A 105 28.10 7.34 -13.63
N MET A 106 28.88 8.33 -14.07
CA MET A 106 28.91 9.66 -13.43
C MET A 106 27.54 10.34 -13.46
N LYS A 107 26.83 10.28 -14.59
CA LYS A 107 25.47 10.84 -14.70
C LYS A 107 24.49 10.13 -13.77
N SER A 108 24.54 8.80 -13.69
CA SER A 108 23.69 8.04 -12.78
C SER A 108 23.98 8.34 -11.30
N PHE A 109 25.25 8.56 -10.96
CA PHE A 109 25.65 8.91 -9.60
C PHE A 109 25.15 10.31 -9.21
N VAL A 110 25.31 11.29 -10.10
CA VAL A 110 24.78 12.65 -9.89
C VAL A 110 23.26 12.65 -9.77
N SER A 111 22.53 11.96 -10.67
CA SER A 111 21.07 11.84 -10.55
C SER A 111 20.63 11.10 -9.28
N GLY A 112 21.42 10.13 -8.81
CA GLY A 112 21.18 9.46 -7.53
C GLY A 112 21.36 10.41 -6.33
N LEU A 113 22.37 11.29 -6.38
CA LEU A 113 22.57 12.35 -5.40
C LEU A 113 21.44 13.38 -5.43
N GLU A 114 21.03 13.85 -6.60
CA GLU A 114 19.90 14.79 -6.75
C GLU A 114 18.60 14.18 -6.22
N TRP A 115 18.32 12.90 -6.54
CA TRP A 115 17.17 12.19 -5.99
C TRP A 115 17.24 12.07 -4.47
N TRP A 116 18.43 11.80 -3.93
CA TRP A 116 18.65 11.72 -2.48
C TRP A 116 18.48 13.07 -1.81
N GLU A 117 19.02 14.15 -2.38
CA GLU A 117 18.87 15.52 -1.90
C GLU A 117 17.41 16.00 -1.97
N SER A 118 16.71 15.71 -3.07
CA SER A 118 15.27 15.98 -3.23
C SER A 118 14.45 15.21 -2.19
N SER A 119 14.77 13.93 -1.98
CA SER A 119 14.16 13.11 -0.93
C SER A 119 14.46 13.66 0.46
N VAL A 120 15.61 14.29 0.68
CA VAL A 120 15.95 14.92 1.96
C VAL A 120 15.25 16.28 2.12
N ALA A 121 15.04 17.05 1.06
CA ALA A 121 14.39 18.36 1.11
C ALA A 121 12.90 18.27 1.44
N GLU A 122 12.22 17.21 1.00
CA GLU A 122 10.83 16.93 1.36
C GLU A 122 10.75 16.44 2.82
N GLY A 123 10.35 17.32 3.74
CA GLY A 123 10.35 17.10 5.20
C GLY A 123 9.52 15.93 5.74
N ARG A 124 8.99 15.05 4.88
CA ARG A 124 8.25 13.83 5.24
C ARG A 124 8.74 12.57 4.51
N CYS A 125 10.01 12.51 4.12
CA CYS A 125 10.45 11.36 3.31
C CYS A 125 10.50 10.05 4.12
N PRO A 126 9.98 8.94 3.56
CA PRO A 126 10.00 7.63 4.19
C PRO A 126 11.43 7.11 4.41
N VAL A 127 12.39 7.53 3.59
CA VAL A 127 13.82 7.19 3.74
C VAL A 127 14.41 7.75 5.03
N LYS A 128 14.08 8.99 5.41
CA LYS A 128 14.50 9.56 6.70
C LYS A 128 13.89 8.82 7.88
N ARG A 129 12.64 8.35 7.75
CA ARG A 129 11.98 7.55 8.80
C ARG A 129 12.64 6.18 8.95
N LEU A 130 12.98 5.54 7.82
CA LEU A 130 13.73 4.28 7.81
C LEU A 130 15.12 4.47 8.42
N ALA A 131 15.88 5.46 7.97
CA ALA A 131 17.21 5.76 8.50
C ALA A 131 17.15 6.10 9.99
N ALA A 132 16.19 6.93 10.43
CA ALA A 132 16.00 7.22 11.85
C ALA A 132 15.65 5.96 12.66
N ALA A 133 14.85 5.05 12.11
CA ALA A 133 14.55 3.77 12.75
C ALA A 133 15.78 2.86 12.81
N GLU A 134 16.59 2.78 11.76
CA GLU A 134 17.85 2.03 11.73
C GLU A 134 18.87 2.61 12.72
N TYR A 135 19.01 3.94 12.78
CA TYR A 135 19.87 4.60 13.77
C TYR A 135 19.39 4.38 15.20
N GLN A 136 18.08 4.37 15.45
CA GLN A 136 17.53 4.04 16.77
C GLN A 136 17.78 2.57 17.11
N MET A 137 17.59 1.65 16.17
CA MET A 137 17.88 0.24 16.36
C MET A 137 19.37 0.01 16.66
N LEU A 138 20.28 0.58 15.87
CA LEU A 138 21.72 0.53 16.11
C LEU A 138 22.11 1.18 17.44
N GLY A 139 21.50 2.31 17.78
CA GLY A 139 21.68 2.97 19.07
C GLY A 139 21.25 2.08 20.24
N THR A 140 20.15 1.34 20.12
CA THR A 140 19.73 0.38 21.15
C THR A 140 20.65 -0.84 21.24
N LEU A 141 21.11 -1.39 20.12
CA LEU A 141 22.07 -2.50 20.09
C LEU A 141 23.43 -2.12 20.69
N LEU A 142 23.87 -0.87 20.50
CA LEU A 142 25.13 -0.35 21.02
C LEU A 142 24.99 0.27 22.42
N GLY A 143 23.81 0.23 23.04
CA GLY A 143 23.57 0.81 24.38
C GLY A 143 23.59 2.34 24.43
N LEU A 144 23.57 3.01 23.28
CA LEU A 144 23.53 4.48 23.12
C LEU A 144 22.09 5.04 23.09
N GLY A 145 21.09 4.21 23.34
CA GLY A 145 19.69 4.63 23.41
C GLY A 145 19.44 5.70 24.49
N PRO A 146 18.37 6.50 24.38
CA PRO A 146 18.05 7.62 25.28
C PRO A 146 17.62 7.21 26.70
N ALA A 147 18.19 6.16 27.27
CA ALA A 147 17.86 5.59 28.57
C ALA A 147 18.45 6.36 29.78
N ALA A 148 19.18 7.46 29.58
CA ALA A 148 19.99 8.07 30.64
C ALA A 148 19.51 9.43 31.20
N LYS A 149 18.41 10.04 30.72
CA LYS A 149 17.98 11.39 31.17
C LYS A 149 16.54 11.51 31.67
N ARG A 150 15.94 10.42 32.17
CA ARG A 150 14.56 10.44 32.69
C ARG A 150 14.44 10.03 34.16
N LYS A 151 15.48 10.24 34.98
CA LYS A 151 15.55 9.71 36.35
C LYS A 151 15.59 10.72 37.50
N GLU A 152 15.32 12.01 37.27
CA GLU A 152 15.34 13.01 38.37
C GLU A 152 14.06 13.84 38.55
N ALA A 153 13.02 13.65 37.73
CA ALA A 153 11.79 14.46 37.82
C ALA A 153 10.56 13.74 38.40
N ASP A 154 10.65 12.46 38.79
CA ASP A 154 9.47 11.61 39.00
C ASP A 154 9.32 10.98 40.41
N GLU A 155 9.94 11.54 41.44
CA GLU A 155 9.78 11.05 42.83
C GLU A 155 8.58 11.67 43.60
N ARG A 156 7.68 12.41 42.94
CA ARG A 156 6.47 12.96 43.61
C ARG A 156 5.13 12.43 43.13
N GLY A 157 5.07 11.52 42.16
CA GLY A 157 3.80 11.03 41.58
C GLY A 157 3.39 9.58 41.91
N ALA A 158 4.28 8.78 42.50
CA ALA A 158 4.17 7.31 42.46
C ALA A 158 3.09 6.68 43.36
N ALA A 159 2.36 7.43 44.18
CA ALA A 159 1.36 6.85 45.10
C ALA A 159 -0.07 6.75 44.52
N ALA A 160 -0.35 7.30 43.33
CA ALA A 160 -1.71 7.33 42.75
C ALA A 160 -1.92 6.44 41.51
N ALA A 161 -0.87 5.81 40.98
CA ALA A 161 -0.89 5.15 39.66
C ALA A 161 -0.98 3.62 39.69
N GLU A 162 -1.19 2.99 40.86
CA GLU A 162 -1.19 1.52 41.00
C GLU A 162 -2.54 0.85 40.66
N ARG A 163 -3.49 1.58 40.08
CA ARG A 163 -4.80 1.02 39.65
C ARG A 163 -5.11 1.16 38.16
N ALA A 164 -4.17 1.59 37.31
CA ALA A 164 -4.43 1.87 35.90
C ALA A 164 -3.39 1.26 34.94
N SER A 165 -2.90 0.05 35.21
CA SER A 165 -1.96 -0.66 34.34
C SER A 165 -2.56 -1.91 33.70
N THR A 166 -3.61 -1.71 32.90
CA THR A 166 -3.84 -2.56 31.72
C THR A 166 -3.91 -1.67 30.50
N GLU A 167 -2.96 -1.87 29.59
CA GLU A 167 -3.04 -1.51 28.18
C GLU A 167 -2.97 0.00 27.85
N ASN A 168 -1.75 0.53 27.80
CA ASN A 168 -1.48 1.72 26.99
C ASN A 168 -0.09 1.61 26.35
N VAL A 169 -0.02 0.83 25.27
CA VAL A 169 1.05 0.96 24.27
C VAL A 169 0.97 2.41 23.78
N ALA A 170 2.06 3.16 23.96
CA ALA A 170 2.15 4.55 23.53
C ALA A 170 1.87 4.66 22.03
N ARG A 171 0.64 5.05 21.70
CA ARG A 171 0.19 5.30 20.33
C ARG A 171 1.06 6.43 19.76
N PRO A 172 1.68 6.28 18.58
CA PRO A 172 2.48 7.35 17.99
C PRO A 172 1.62 8.62 17.89
N GLY A 173 2.20 9.76 18.26
CA GLY A 173 1.50 11.04 18.31
C GLY A 173 0.76 11.29 17.00
N ARG A 174 -0.58 11.34 17.06
CA ARG A 174 -1.42 11.75 15.93
C ARG A 174 -0.96 13.15 15.52
N THR A 175 -0.25 13.26 14.40
CA THR A 175 -0.03 14.54 13.73
C THR A 175 -1.38 15.20 13.52
N ALA A 176 -1.51 16.48 13.88
CA ALA A 176 -2.75 17.22 13.81
C ALA A 176 -3.39 17.00 12.43
N LYS A 177 -4.48 16.22 12.37
CA LYS A 177 -5.24 16.01 11.14
C LYS A 177 -5.68 17.39 10.65
N GLN A 178 -5.40 17.70 9.39
CA GLN A 178 -5.90 18.92 8.77
C GLN A 178 -7.43 18.92 8.90
N LYS A 179 -7.99 20.01 9.43
CA LYS A 179 -9.43 20.11 9.68
C LYS A 179 -10.14 20.39 8.37
N LEU A 180 -10.84 19.39 7.83
CA LEU A 180 -11.78 19.56 6.74
C LEU A 180 -13.04 20.25 7.27
N GLN A 181 -13.40 21.40 6.70
CA GLN A 181 -14.59 22.16 7.10
C GLN A 181 -15.81 21.66 6.34
N VAL A 182 -16.85 21.20 7.06
CA VAL A 182 -18.12 20.80 6.45
C VAL A 182 -19.05 22.01 6.37
N VAL A 183 -19.56 22.29 5.17
CA VAL A 183 -20.60 23.28 4.94
C VAL A 183 -21.80 22.61 4.28
N HIS A 184 -22.99 22.86 4.80
CA HIS A 184 -24.21 22.38 4.18
C HIS A 184 -24.66 23.36 3.10
N THR A 185 -25.15 22.83 1.97
CA THR A 185 -25.71 23.65 0.88
C THR A 185 -26.84 24.55 1.38
N ALA A 186 -26.82 25.83 1.00
CA ALA A 186 -27.86 26.79 1.35
C ALA A 186 -29.20 26.34 0.75
N GLY A 187 -30.20 26.08 1.60
CA GLY A 187 -31.55 25.66 1.18
C GLY A 187 -31.96 24.24 1.60
N ALA A 188 -31.06 23.45 2.19
CA ALA A 188 -31.45 22.17 2.79
C ALA A 188 -32.39 22.41 3.98
N ARG A 189 -33.65 21.97 3.87
CA ARG A 189 -34.68 22.10 4.92
C ARG A 189 -34.33 21.31 6.18
N GLU A 190 -33.58 20.22 6.03
CA GLU A 190 -33.10 19.39 7.15
C GLU A 190 -31.59 19.29 7.07
N ARG A 191 -30.90 19.82 8.08
CA ARG A 191 -29.46 19.67 8.23
C ARG A 191 -29.18 18.46 9.12
N ARG A 192 -28.90 17.31 8.52
CA ARG A 192 -28.36 16.18 9.27
C ARG A 192 -26.92 16.48 9.69
N ARG A 193 -26.55 16.01 10.88
CA ARG A 193 -25.18 16.16 11.39
C ARG A 193 -24.27 15.27 10.55
N VAL A 194 -23.16 15.83 10.08
CA VAL A 194 -22.11 15.11 9.36
C VAL A 194 -20.86 15.14 10.22
N ALA A 195 -20.34 13.97 10.59
CA ALA A 195 -19.05 13.84 11.23
C ALA A 195 -18.01 13.35 10.20
N ILE A 196 -16.81 13.93 10.22
CA ILE A 196 -15.70 13.44 9.40
C ILE A 196 -14.87 12.51 10.30
N ASP A 197 -14.83 11.24 9.95
CA ASP A 197 -14.07 10.23 10.68
C ASP A 197 -12.63 10.16 10.19
N ASP A 198 -12.48 10.18 8.85
CA ASP A 198 -11.18 10.19 8.20
C ASP A 198 -11.15 11.03 6.93
N TRP A 199 -9.99 11.63 6.68
CA TRP A 199 -9.74 12.47 5.50
C TRP A 199 -8.25 12.48 5.22
N GLU A 200 -7.89 12.14 3.98
CA GLU A 200 -6.54 12.22 3.45
C GLU A 200 -6.56 12.71 2.01
N LEU A 201 -5.67 13.65 1.69
CA LEU A 201 -5.47 14.15 0.34
C LEU A 201 -3.96 14.28 0.09
N THR A 202 -3.45 13.52 -0.89
CA THR A 202 -2.04 13.50 -1.27
C THR A 202 -1.74 14.40 -2.48
N CYS A 203 -2.74 15.06 -3.03
CA CYS A 203 -2.59 15.89 -4.22
C CYS A 203 -1.78 17.17 -3.96
N ALA A 204 -0.77 17.42 -4.81
CA ALA A 204 0.08 18.61 -4.75
C ALA A 204 -0.58 19.85 -5.41
N SER A 205 -1.62 19.66 -6.22
CA SER A 205 -2.39 20.75 -6.84
C SER A 205 -3.65 21.09 -6.04
N SER A 206 -4.25 22.25 -6.33
CA SER A 206 -5.57 22.59 -5.83
C SER A 206 -6.62 21.65 -6.43
N LEU A 207 -7.53 21.16 -5.59
CA LEU A 207 -8.62 20.30 -6.00
C LEU A 207 -9.93 21.08 -5.89
N GLN A 208 -10.68 21.14 -6.99
CA GLN A 208 -12.06 21.58 -6.98
C GLN A 208 -12.87 20.61 -7.85
N GLY A 209 -13.84 19.92 -7.24
CA GLY A 209 -14.61 18.94 -7.97
C GLY A 209 -15.78 18.36 -7.20
N LYS A 210 -16.66 17.70 -7.95
CA LYS A 210 -17.77 16.92 -7.41
C LYS A 210 -17.26 15.54 -6.99
N VAL A 211 -17.72 15.10 -5.84
CA VAL A 211 -17.38 13.81 -5.25
C VAL A 211 -18.67 13.10 -4.83
N TYR A 212 -18.62 11.76 -4.82
CA TYR A 212 -19.79 10.93 -4.57
C TYR A 212 -19.49 9.98 -3.41
N PHE A 213 -20.32 10.06 -2.37
CA PHE A 213 -20.23 9.19 -1.21
C PHE A 213 -21.14 7.98 -1.38
N TYR A 214 -20.61 6.81 -1.05
CA TYR A 214 -21.33 5.54 -1.06
C TYR A 214 -21.40 4.97 0.34
N CYS A 215 -22.54 4.39 0.72
CA CYS A 215 -22.71 3.78 2.04
C CYS A 215 -21.93 2.46 2.09
N ALA A 216 -21.13 2.27 3.15
CA ALA A 216 -20.36 1.04 3.35
C ALA A 216 -21.24 -0.13 3.86
N ASP A 217 -22.24 0.19 4.68
CA ASP A 217 -23.04 -0.79 5.44
C ASP A 217 -24.34 -1.20 4.74
N HIS A 218 -24.86 -0.33 3.89
CA HIS A 218 -26.11 -0.55 3.15
C HIS A 218 -25.77 -0.69 1.66
N GLY A 219 -26.42 -1.64 0.98
CA GLY A 219 -26.09 -2.04 -0.40
C GLY A 219 -26.19 -0.93 -1.45
N VAL A 220 -27.00 -1.12 -2.50
CA VAL A 220 -27.12 -0.11 -3.56
C VAL A 220 -28.06 1.01 -3.07
N THR A 221 -27.50 1.96 -2.31
CA THR A 221 -28.15 3.25 -2.00
C THR A 221 -27.66 4.32 -2.97
N ASP A 222 -28.53 5.28 -3.29
CA ASP A 222 -28.14 6.42 -4.12
C ASP A 222 -26.96 7.18 -3.49
N PRO A 223 -25.93 7.53 -4.28
CA PRO A 223 -24.77 8.21 -3.75
C PRO A 223 -25.12 9.63 -3.31
N ILE A 224 -24.44 10.11 -2.28
CA ILE A 224 -24.56 11.51 -1.84
C ILE A 224 -23.55 12.34 -2.62
N GLU A 225 -24.06 13.31 -3.37
CA GLU A 225 -23.23 14.28 -4.09
C GLU A 225 -22.72 15.37 -3.12
N ALA A 226 -21.43 15.66 -3.23
CA ALA A 226 -20.78 16.75 -2.52
C ALA A 226 -19.77 17.45 -3.43
N GLU A 227 -19.38 18.67 -3.06
CA GLU A 227 -18.31 19.41 -3.71
C GLU A 227 -17.15 19.58 -2.73
N VAL A 228 -15.94 19.24 -3.18
CA VAL A 228 -14.71 19.43 -2.41
C VAL A 228 -13.91 20.54 -3.04
N VAL A 229 -13.51 21.50 -2.21
CA VAL A 229 -12.57 22.56 -2.56
C VAL A 229 -11.38 22.48 -1.61
N SER A 230 -10.17 22.31 -2.14
CA SER A 230 -8.94 22.27 -1.35
C SER A 230 -7.81 22.97 -2.10
N GLU A 231 -6.96 23.68 -1.37
CA GLU A 231 -5.67 24.10 -1.88
C GLU A 231 -4.67 22.92 -1.86
N ALA A 232 -3.48 23.14 -2.42
CA ALA A 232 -2.39 22.17 -2.45
C ALA A 232 -2.13 21.52 -1.08
N TYR A 233 -1.99 20.19 -1.07
CA TYR A 233 -1.75 19.39 0.13
C TYR A 233 -2.85 19.51 1.22
N GLY A 234 -4.11 19.64 0.83
CA GLY A 234 -5.23 19.60 1.79
C GLY A 234 -5.40 20.88 2.62
N LYS A 235 -4.71 21.97 2.27
CA LYS A 235 -4.86 23.25 2.98
C LYS A 235 -6.23 23.87 2.68
N ASN A 236 -6.84 24.45 3.72
CA ASN A 236 -8.15 25.11 3.65
C ASN A 236 -9.25 24.25 3.01
N ALA A 237 -9.18 22.92 3.18
CA ALA A 237 -10.14 22.01 2.59
C ALA A 237 -11.55 22.25 3.13
N ARG A 238 -12.51 22.37 2.22
CA ARG A 238 -13.93 22.58 2.47
C ARG A 238 -14.74 21.55 1.71
N LEU A 239 -15.62 20.86 2.43
CA LEU A 239 -16.59 19.92 1.88
C LEU A 239 -17.97 20.57 1.93
N THR A 240 -18.57 20.81 0.76
CA THR A 240 -19.96 21.26 0.65
C THR A 240 -20.84 20.07 0.34
N ILE A 241 -21.69 19.66 1.27
CA ILE A 241 -22.49 18.43 1.16
C ILE A 241 -23.99 18.70 1.26
N GLN A 242 -24.75 18.02 0.40
CA GLN A 242 -26.21 18.01 0.45
C GLN A 242 -26.68 16.60 0.83
N THR A 243 -27.08 16.41 2.08
CA THR A 243 -27.61 15.13 2.56
C THR A 243 -29.10 15.02 2.25
N PRO A 244 -29.54 14.10 1.37
CA PRO A 244 -30.96 13.89 1.14
C PRO A 244 -31.60 13.25 2.38
N PRO A 245 -32.88 13.54 2.67
CA PRO A 245 -33.58 12.96 3.83
C PRO A 245 -33.71 11.42 3.75
N GLN A 246 -33.56 10.87 2.54
CA GLN A 246 -33.64 9.44 2.25
C GLN A 246 -32.31 8.70 2.48
N ALA A 247 -31.20 9.43 2.69
CA ALA A 247 -29.91 8.80 2.96
C ALA A 247 -29.99 7.95 4.23
N ALA A 248 -29.44 6.74 4.18
CA ALA A 248 -29.31 5.90 5.37
C ALA A 248 -28.34 6.52 6.38
N ALA A 249 -28.60 6.32 7.67
CA ALA A 249 -27.62 6.58 8.71
C ALA A 249 -26.48 5.54 8.62
N GLY A 250 -25.28 5.90 9.03
CA GLY A 250 -24.12 4.99 8.99
C GLY A 250 -22.89 5.60 8.34
N GLN A 251 -21.96 4.73 7.94
CA GLN A 251 -20.69 5.13 7.34
C GLN A 251 -20.80 5.31 5.83
N TRP A 252 -20.25 6.43 5.36
CA TRP A 252 -20.22 6.82 3.96
C TRP A 252 -18.80 7.13 3.54
N GLN A 253 -18.37 6.54 2.44
CA GLN A 253 -17.00 6.61 1.95
C GLN A 253 -16.98 7.21 0.54
N CYS A 254 -15.96 8.03 0.29
CA CYS A 254 -15.70 8.65 -0.99
C CYS A 254 -14.22 8.51 -1.33
N VAL A 255 -13.94 8.12 -2.57
CA VAL A 255 -12.59 8.11 -3.14
C VAL A 255 -12.47 9.29 -4.10
N ILE A 256 -11.36 10.04 -3.98
CA ILE A 256 -11.03 11.14 -4.89
C ILE A 256 -10.01 10.61 -5.87
N CYS A 257 -10.34 10.65 -7.15
CA CYS A 257 -9.43 10.31 -8.24
C CYS A 257 -9.02 11.58 -9.00
N ASP A 258 -7.81 11.57 -9.56
CA ASP A 258 -7.39 12.56 -10.54
C ASP A 258 -7.96 12.27 -11.93
N ASP A 259 -7.61 13.11 -12.91
CA ASP A 259 -8.03 12.98 -14.30
C ASP A 259 -7.52 11.69 -14.97
N ASP A 260 -6.43 11.11 -14.45
CA ASP A 260 -5.85 9.83 -14.89
C ASP A 260 -6.53 8.62 -14.21
N GLY A 261 -7.48 8.86 -13.30
CA GLY A 261 -8.19 7.83 -12.54
C GLY A 261 -7.38 7.25 -11.37
N LEU A 262 -6.24 7.84 -11.03
CA LEU A 262 -5.45 7.46 -9.87
C LEU A 262 -6.07 8.04 -8.60
N GLN A 263 -6.13 7.24 -7.56
CA GLN A 263 -6.63 7.68 -6.26
C GLN A 263 -5.63 8.66 -5.62
N VAL A 264 -6.09 9.89 -5.40
CA VAL A 264 -5.32 10.98 -4.76
C VAL A 264 -5.83 11.35 -3.37
N GLY A 265 -6.94 10.75 -2.93
CA GLY A 265 -7.46 10.97 -1.59
C GLY A 265 -8.67 10.10 -1.23
N HIS A 266 -9.06 10.17 0.03
CA HIS A 266 -10.29 9.55 0.54
C HIS A 266 -10.95 10.42 1.60
N ILE A 267 -12.27 10.28 1.71
CA ILE A 267 -13.10 10.89 2.74
C ILE A 267 -14.01 9.84 3.33
N GLU A 268 -14.06 9.78 4.65
CA GLU A 268 -15.02 8.97 5.39
C GLU A 268 -15.85 9.89 6.29
N ILE A 269 -17.17 9.78 6.17
CA ILE A 269 -18.13 10.53 6.97
C ILE A 269 -19.15 9.59 7.62
N THR A 270 -19.66 10.00 8.77
CA THR A 270 -20.81 9.37 9.42
C THR A 270 -22.00 10.34 9.44
N LEU A 271 -23.18 9.84 9.07
CA LEU A 271 -24.46 10.55 9.09
C LEU A 271 -25.35 10.13 10.28
#